data_AF-A0A9W8R3H0-F1
#
_entry.id   AF-A0A9W8R3H0-F1
#
_cell.length_a   1.000
_cell.length_b   1.000
_cell.length_c   1.000
_cell.angle_alpha   90.00
_cell.angle_beta   90.00
_cell.angle_gamma   90.00
#
_symmetry.space_group_name_H-M   'P 1'
#
loop_
_entity.id
_entity.type
_entity.pdbx_description
1 polymer ?
#
loop_
_entity_poly.entity_id
_entity_poly.type
_entity_poly.pdbx_seq_one_letter_code
_entity_poly.pdbx_strand_id
1 'polypeptide(L)'
;MAIPTLLATLFPVMDGKLLQVGDLVKDFDFSKIDVKQESSRNDYLRCDLAPSFGELSSETVQEIDDELKVMIFSLTKQLANLPPGERTWDHIVSLCAQSPLLEALDDRVWRSDNFIQETDFKTDGSPDASMVKEVNDWFKKLISDEDILDDTKLNIEIIDCIATQFGSIVDDFVSFSNKKEKHEQTMVDIQVVRYPDMYNPYFKDDHNGIRGDFNMHRYRPRSSVIGSLMAHAKQEAAKGAENLFDF
;
A
#
# COMPACT_ATOMS: atom_id res chain seq x y z
N MET A 1 12.46 18.07 11.02
CA MET A 1 13.91 18.08 10.71
C MET A 1 14.06 17.72 9.23
N ALA A 2 15.24 17.36 8.71
CA ALA A 2 15.38 16.97 7.30
C ALA A 2 15.11 15.47 7.14
N ILE A 3 14.35 15.08 6.11
CA ILE A 3 14.08 13.66 5.83
C ILE A 3 15.41 12.95 5.50
N PRO A 4 15.70 11.78 6.09
CA PRO A 4 16.88 11.01 5.75
C PRO A 4 16.94 10.69 4.25
N THR A 5 18.10 10.91 3.64
CA THR A 5 18.31 10.76 2.19
C THR A 5 17.88 9.38 1.68
N LEU A 6 18.07 8.34 2.49
CA LEU A 6 17.69 6.98 2.12
C LEU A 6 16.18 6.84 1.90
N LEU A 7 15.36 7.37 2.82
CA LEU A 7 13.90 7.35 2.69
C LEU A 7 13.43 8.25 1.55
N ALA A 8 14.02 9.44 1.40
CA ALA A 8 13.68 10.36 0.32
C ALA A 8 14.04 9.83 -1.08
N THR A 9 15.00 8.90 -1.18
CA THR A 9 15.34 8.22 -2.45
C THR A 9 14.35 7.10 -2.78
N LEU A 10 13.76 6.51 -1.75
CA LEU A 10 12.92 5.33 -1.87
C LEU A 10 11.44 5.69 -2.03
N PHE A 11 10.95 6.67 -1.28
CA PHE A 11 9.53 6.94 -1.13
C PHE A 11 9.14 8.35 -1.62
N PRO A 12 7.86 8.60 -1.88
CA PRO A 12 7.38 9.89 -2.33
C PRO A 12 7.61 10.99 -1.28
N VAL A 13 8.11 12.14 -1.73
CA VAL A 13 8.31 13.35 -0.93
C VAL A 13 7.59 14.51 -1.59
N MET A 14 6.78 15.24 -0.83
CA MET A 14 6.09 16.45 -1.29
C MET A 14 6.25 17.54 -0.24
N ASP A 15 6.61 18.75 -0.67
CA ASP A 15 6.83 19.92 0.20
C ASP A 15 7.75 19.65 1.40
N GLY A 16 8.76 18.80 1.20
CA GLY A 16 9.72 18.42 2.25
C GLY A 16 9.16 17.47 3.31
N LYS A 17 7.97 16.87 3.08
CA LYS A 17 7.38 15.81 3.90
C LYS A 17 7.41 14.48 3.16
N LEU A 18 7.81 13.43 3.86
CA LEU A 18 7.72 12.04 3.38
C LEU A 18 6.26 11.61 3.43
N LEU A 19 5.71 11.18 2.30
CA LEU A 19 4.30 10.78 2.22
C LEU A 19 4.18 9.28 2.52
N GLN A 20 3.35 8.94 3.50
CA GLN A 20 2.93 7.56 3.73
C GLN A 20 1.72 7.20 2.87
N VAL A 21 1.40 5.91 2.75
CA VAL A 21 0.25 5.45 1.94
C VAL A 21 -1.04 6.20 2.28
N GLY A 22 -1.35 6.40 3.57
CA GLY A 22 -2.52 7.14 3.98
C GLY A 22 -2.51 8.63 3.61
N ASP A 23 -1.33 9.25 3.46
CA ASP A 23 -1.24 10.63 2.94
C ASP A 23 -1.54 10.65 1.44
N LEU A 24 -0.97 9.71 0.67
CA LEU A 24 -1.18 9.59 -0.78
C LEU A 24 -2.66 9.36 -1.12
N VAL A 25 -3.31 8.47 -0.38
CA VAL A 25 -4.74 8.17 -0.53
C VAL A 25 -5.59 9.39 -0.21
N LYS A 26 -5.32 10.06 0.92
CA LYS A 26 -6.10 11.22 1.36
C LYS A 26 -5.97 12.42 0.43
N ASP A 27 -4.77 12.68 -0.07
CA ASP A 27 -4.47 13.88 -0.86
C ASP A 27 -4.83 13.71 -2.35
N PHE A 28 -5.17 12.48 -2.78
CA PHE A 28 -5.60 12.20 -4.14
C PHE A 28 -7.04 12.64 -4.40
N ASP A 29 -7.24 13.38 -5.49
CA ASP A 29 -8.55 13.87 -5.90
C ASP A 29 -9.25 12.85 -6.82
N PHE A 30 -9.94 11.88 -6.20
CA PHE A 30 -10.71 10.84 -6.90
C PHE A 30 -11.83 11.40 -7.79
N SER A 31 -12.26 12.65 -7.58
CA SER A 31 -13.29 13.27 -8.43
C SER A 31 -12.80 13.61 -9.84
N LYS A 32 -11.48 13.65 -10.03
CA LYS A 32 -10.83 13.94 -11.32
C LYS A 32 -10.62 12.73 -12.22
N ILE A 33 -10.92 11.52 -11.73
CA ILE A 33 -10.83 10.31 -12.55
C ILE A 33 -11.89 10.41 -13.65
N ASP A 34 -11.48 10.38 -14.92
CA ASP A 34 -12.40 10.36 -16.04
C ASP A 34 -12.75 8.91 -16.39
N VAL A 35 -13.87 8.44 -15.87
CA VAL A 35 -14.36 7.09 -16.09
C VAL A 35 -15.03 6.88 -17.46
N LYS A 36 -15.15 7.93 -18.28
CA LYS A 36 -15.92 7.93 -19.54
C LYS A 36 -15.06 7.78 -20.79
N GLN A 37 -13.74 7.82 -20.67
CA GLN A 37 -12.80 7.69 -21.80
C GLN A 37 -11.86 6.48 -21.62
N GLU A 38 -11.23 6.06 -22.73
CA GLU A 38 -10.46 4.80 -22.85
C GLU A 38 -9.59 4.47 -21.63
N SER A 39 -9.56 3.16 -21.31
CA SER A 39 -8.86 2.44 -20.25
C SER A 39 -7.33 2.59 -20.22
N SER A 40 -6.76 3.62 -20.86
CA SER A 40 -5.32 3.88 -20.98
C SER A 40 -4.87 5.20 -20.33
N ARG A 41 -5.74 5.91 -19.60
CA ARG A 41 -5.32 7.11 -18.84
C ARG A 41 -4.72 6.73 -17.48
N ASN A 42 -3.65 7.43 -17.11
CA ASN A 42 -2.97 7.33 -15.82
C ASN A 42 -3.55 8.33 -14.81
N ASP A 43 -4.85 8.54 -14.81
CA ASP A 43 -5.56 9.48 -13.94
C ASP A 43 -6.08 8.85 -12.65
N TYR A 44 -5.65 7.62 -12.35
CA TYR A 44 -5.89 6.91 -11.10
C TYR A 44 -4.76 7.13 -10.08
N LEU A 45 -5.04 6.82 -8.81
CA LEU A 45 -4.01 6.88 -7.78
C LEU A 45 -3.01 5.76 -7.99
N ARG A 46 -1.82 6.12 -8.47
CA ARG A 46 -0.70 5.19 -8.66
C ARG A 46 0.47 5.53 -7.74
N CYS A 47 0.95 4.54 -7.00
CA CYS A 47 2.23 4.64 -6.31
C CYS A 47 2.98 3.31 -6.39
N ASP A 48 4.13 3.32 -7.06
CA ASP A 48 4.95 2.11 -7.24
C ASP A 48 5.55 1.61 -5.91
N LEU A 49 5.70 2.48 -4.90
CA LEU A 49 6.08 2.07 -3.55
C LEU A 49 5.78 3.16 -2.51
N ALA A 50 4.85 2.89 -1.61
CA ALA A 50 4.49 3.77 -0.49
C ALA A 50 4.92 3.15 0.84
N PRO A 51 5.47 3.93 1.79
CA PRO A 51 5.74 3.44 3.13
C PRO A 51 4.47 3.46 3.99
N SER A 52 4.35 2.46 4.87
CA SER A 52 3.62 2.56 6.12
C SER A 52 4.60 2.33 7.27
N PHE A 53 4.73 3.31 8.15
CA PHE A 53 5.61 3.22 9.32
C PHE A 53 4.88 2.74 10.57
N GLY A 54 3.54 2.61 10.52
CA GLY A 54 2.74 2.28 11.70
C GLY A 54 3.06 3.22 12.86
N GLU A 55 3.46 2.63 13.98
CA GLU A 55 3.83 3.36 15.20
C GLU A 55 5.32 3.72 15.28
N LEU A 56 6.13 3.49 14.24
CA LEU A 56 7.54 3.87 14.24
C LEU A 56 7.73 5.40 14.24
N SER A 57 8.50 5.85 15.21
CA SER A 57 8.96 7.23 15.39
C SER A 57 10.40 7.22 15.89
N SER A 58 11.01 8.41 16.03
CA SER A 58 12.34 8.54 16.64
C SER A 58 12.43 7.95 18.05
N GLU A 59 11.32 7.90 18.78
CA GLU A 59 11.23 7.35 20.13
C GLU A 59 10.99 5.84 20.09
N THR A 60 9.95 5.39 19.39
CA THR A 60 9.54 3.97 19.41
C THR A 60 10.51 3.06 18.66
N VAL A 61 11.23 3.59 17.65
CA VAL A 61 12.28 2.81 16.98
C VAL A 61 13.40 2.44 17.93
N GLN A 62 13.64 3.19 19.01
CA GLN A 62 14.68 2.85 19.99
C GLN A 62 14.29 1.63 20.84
N GLU A 63 12.99 1.41 21.02
CA GLU A 63 12.41 0.38 21.89
C GLU A 63 12.26 -1.00 21.23
N ILE A 64 12.25 -1.05 19.89
CA ILE A 64 12.22 -2.32 19.15
C ILE A 64 13.57 -3.06 19.23
N ASP A 65 13.55 -4.38 19.07
CA ASP A 65 14.75 -5.19 19.18
C ASP A 65 15.77 -4.95 18.06
N ASP A 66 17.04 -5.23 18.36
CA ASP A 66 18.14 -5.01 17.41
C ASP A 66 18.00 -5.85 16.13
N GLU A 67 17.33 -7.01 16.15
CA GLU A 67 17.15 -7.81 14.94
C GLU A 67 16.14 -7.15 13.99
N LEU A 68 15.06 -6.59 14.52
CA LEU A 68 14.12 -5.75 13.76
C LEU A 68 14.78 -4.48 13.24
N LYS A 69 15.60 -3.80 14.04
CA LYS A 69 16.37 -2.63 13.57
C LYS A 69 17.32 -3.01 12.43
N VAL A 70 18.06 -4.11 12.58
CA VAL A 70 18.95 -4.65 11.52
C VAL A 70 18.14 -4.94 10.26
N MET A 71 16.98 -5.57 10.38
CA MET A 71 16.07 -5.85 9.27
C MET A 71 15.61 -4.55 8.58
N ILE A 72 15.05 -3.60 9.33
CA ILE A 72 14.55 -2.30 8.84
C ILE A 72 15.63 -1.60 8.01
N PHE A 73 16.82 -1.40 8.60
CA PHE A 73 17.88 -0.64 7.94
C PHE A 73 18.40 -1.35 6.70
N SER A 74 18.64 -2.66 6.81
CA SER A 74 19.22 -3.45 5.72
C SER A 74 18.25 -3.59 4.55
N LEU A 75 16.95 -3.74 4.81
CA LEU A 75 15.92 -3.79 3.77
C LEU A 75 15.74 -2.43 3.10
N THR A 76 15.62 -1.36 3.88
CA THR A 76 15.50 0.00 3.33
C THR A 76 16.67 0.32 2.40
N LYS A 77 17.89 -0.07 2.80
CA LYS A 77 19.09 0.10 1.97
C LYS A 77 19.04 -0.72 0.68
N GLN A 78 18.58 -1.96 0.74
CA GLN A 78 18.44 -2.81 -0.45
C GLN A 78 17.37 -2.27 -1.40
N LEU A 79 16.21 -1.85 -0.88
CA LEU A 79 15.13 -1.25 -1.66
C LEU A 79 15.55 0.07 -2.30
N ALA A 80 16.29 0.92 -1.58
CA ALA A 80 16.81 2.18 -2.13
C ALA A 80 17.79 1.97 -3.29
N ASN A 81 18.43 0.80 -3.38
CA ASN A 81 19.30 0.45 -4.51
C ASN A 81 18.53 -0.04 -5.74
N LEU A 82 17.22 -0.32 -5.62
CA LEU A 82 16.38 -0.62 -6.77
C LEU A 82 16.08 0.68 -7.54
N PRO A 83 16.38 0.72 -8.85
CA PRO A 83 15.93 1.80 -9.73
C PRO A 83 14.40 1.97 -9.63
N PRO A 84 13.84 3.20 -9.71
CA PRO A 84 12.40 3.41 -9.58
C PRO A 84 11.54 2.50 -10.47
N GLY A 85 11.91 2.29 -11.73
CA GLY A 85 11.17 1.41 -12.66
C GLY A 85 11.29 -0.09 -12.37
N GLU A 86 12.17 -0.48 -11.44
CA GLU A 86 12.36 -1.87 -11.01
C GLU A 86 11.71 -2.17 -9.64
N ARG A 87 11.07 -1.17 -9.02
CA ARG A 87 10.35 -1.31 -7.75
C ARG A 87 8.95 -1.89 -8.00
N THR A 88 8.92 -3.09 -8.57
CA THR A 88 7.69 -3.83 -8.79
C THR A 88 7.48 -4.84 -7.67
N TRP A 89 6.23 -5.26 -7.48
CA TRP A 89 5.85 -6.34 -6.58
C TRP A 89 6.78 -7.56 -6.66
N ASP A 90 6.89 -8.16 -7.85
CA ASP A 90 7.67 -9.39 -8.02
C ASP A 90 9.16 -9.19 -7.71
N HIS A 91 9.71 -8.00 -8.02
CA HIS A 91 11.12 -7.74 -7.74
C HIS A 91 11.37 -7.50 -6.26
N ILE A 92 10.47 -6.80 -5.56
CA ILE A 92 10.56 -6.57 -4.12
C ILE A 92 10.40 -7.90 -3.37
N VAL A 93 9.40 -8.71 -3.72
CA VAL A 93 9.24 -10.06 -3.18
C VAL A 93 10.48 -10.92 -3.45
N SER A 94 11.03 -10.88 -4.67
CA SER A 94 12.26 -11.60 -5.00
C SER A 94 13.45 -11.12 -4.17
N LEU A 95 13.61 -9.81 -3.97
CA LEU A 95 14.66 -9.21 -3.15
C LEU A 95 14.53 -9.69 -1.70
N CYS A 96 13.33 -9.67 -1.13
CA CYS A 96 13.09 -10.14 0.23
C CYS A 96 13.33 -11.65 0.36
N ALA A 97 12.88 -12.46 -0.58
CA ALA A 97 13.09 -13.91 -0.58
C ALA A 97 14.57 -14.31 -0.71
N GLN A 98 15.36 -13.52 -1.44
CA GLN A 98 16.81 -13.74 -1.60
C GLN A 98 17.64 -13.16 -0.45
N SER A 99 17.06 -12.31 0.40
CA SER A 99 17.77 -11.72 1.52
C SER A 99 18.18 -12.79 2.54
N PRO A 100 19.47 -12.88 2.91
CA PRO A 100 19.91 -13.82 3.94
C PRO A 100 19.43 -13.41 5.34
N LEU A 101 18.96 -12.17 5.50
CA LEU A 101 18.51 -11.59 6.76
C LEU A 101 17.02 -11.84 7.03
N LEU A 102 16.28 -12.34 6.05
CA LEU A 102 14.83 -12.51 6.14
C LEU A 102 14.44 -13.96 6.01
N GLU A 103 13.30 -14.30 6.59
CA GLU A 103 12.56 -15.49 6.23
C GLU A 103 11.09 -15.15 6.11
N ALA A 104 10.42 -15.77 5.14
CA ALA A 104 8.98 -15.66 4.99
C ALA A 104 8.31 -16.19 6.27
N LEU A 105 7.42 -15.40 6.83
CA LEU A 105 6.67 -15.79 8.03
C LEU A 105 5.59 -16.81 7.67
N ASP A 106 4.92 -16.58 6.54
CA ASP A 106 3.81 -17.40 6.05
C ASP A 106 3.80 -17.46 4.53
N ASP A 107 2.89 -18.24 3.97
CA ASP A 107 2.63 -18.28 2.54
C ASP A 107 2.15 -16.92 2.01
N ARG A 108 2.46 -16.66 0.74
CA ARG A 108 1.94 -15.48 0.02
C ARG A 108 0.41 -15.51 0.03
N VAL A 109 -0.20 -14.41 0.42
CA VAL A 109 -1.63 -14.19 0.27
C VAL A 109 -1.87 -13.51 -1.06
N TRP A 110 -2.75 -14.09 -1.87
CA TRP A 110 -3.28 -13.48 -3.08
C TRP A 110 -4.79 -13.62 -3.10
N ARG A 111 -5.48 -12.51 -3.27
CA ARG A 111 -6.93 -12.44 -3.40
C ARG A 111 -7.24 -11.59 -4.62
N SER A 112 -8.16 -12.07 -5.44
CA SER A 112 -8.69 -11.34 -6.60
C SER A 112 -10.20 -11.35 -6.50
N ASP A 113 -10.84 -10.19 -6.53
CA ASP A 113 -12.29 -10.09 -6.54
C ASP A 113 -12.77 -8.97 -7.47
N ASN A 114 -14.00 -9.10 -7.96
CA ASN A 114 -14.66 -8.05 -8.72
C ASN A 114 -15.86 -7.57 -7.91
N PHE A 115 -16.03 -6.25 -7.81
CA PHE A 115 -17.28 -5.72 -7.29
C PHE A 115 -18.39 -6.03 -8.29
N ILE A 116 -19.31 -6.89 -7.89
CA ILE A 116 -20.54 -7.16 -8.63
C ILE A 116 -21.65 -6.52 -7.85
N GLN A 117 -22.27 -5.51 -8.45
CA GLN A 117 -23.39 -4.82 -7.87
C GLN A 117 -24.64 -5.69 -7.85
N GLU A 118 -25.29 -5.78 -6.69
CA GLU A 118 -26.54 -6.54 -6.53
C GLU A 118 -27.78 -5.62 -6.46
N THR A 119 -27.61 -4.32 -6.22
CA THR A 119 -28.70 -3.34 -6.09
C THR A 119 -28.77 -2.38 -7.28
N ASP A 120 -29.96 -2.03 -7.77
CA ASP A 120 -30.12 -1.07 -8.87
C ASP A 120 -29.67 0.35 -8.44
N PHE A 121 -28.99 1.10 -9.31
CA PHE A 121 -28.73 2.52 -9.05
C PHE A 121 -30.05 3.30 -8.94
N LYS A 122 -30.04 4.38 -8.15
CA LYS A 122 -31.07 5.41 -8.28
C LYS A 122 -31.05 5.91 -9.72
N THR A 123 -32.23 6.15 -10.29
CA THR A 123 -32.39 6.66 -11.67
C THR A 123 -31.77 8.04 -11.91
N ASP A 124 -31.19 8.65 -10.88
CA ASP A 124 -30.51 9.95 -10.91
C ASP A 124 -28.98 9.85 -10.79
N GLY A 125 -28.41 8.64 -10.72
CA GLY A 125 -26.96 8.43 -10.70
C GLY A 125 -26.24 8.64 -9.39
N SER A 126 -26.92 9.19 -8.40
CA SER A 126 -26.31 9.43 -7.10
C SER A 126 -26.08 8.10 -6.37
N PRO A 127 -24.89 7.85 -5.80
CA PRO A 127 -24.72 6.71 -4.91
C PRO A 127 -25.67 6.87 -3.73
N ASP A 128 -26.54 5.88 -3.49
CA ASP A 128 -27.26 5.80 -2.24
C ASP A 128 -26.31 5.33 -1.14
N ALA A 129 -26.62 5.64 0.13
CA ALA A 129 -25.82 5.20 1.26
C ALA A 129 -25.67 3.66 1.32
N SER A 130 -26.58 2.91 0.70
CA SER A 130 -26.46 1.46 0.51
C SER A 130 -25.33 1.07 -0.45
N MET A 131 -25.14 1.80 -1.56
CA MET A 131 -24.05 1.56 -2.52
C MET A 131 -22.68 1.78 -1.87
N VAL A 132 -22.52 2.92 -1.19
CA VAL A 132 -21.28 3.25 -0.47
C VAL A 132 -20.95 2.16 0.54
N LYS A 133 -21.97 1.66 1.25
CA LYS A 133 -21.80 0.56 2.20
C LYS A 133 -21.44 -0.75 1.50
N GLU A 134 -22.07 -1.12 0.39
CA GLU A 134 -21.77 -2.32 -0.38
C GLU A 134 -20.33 -2.31 -0.91
N VAL A 135 -19.88 -1.17 -1.48
CA VAL A 135 -18.49 -1.00 -1.95
C VAL A 135 -17.52 -1.07 -0.78
N ASN A 136 -17.82 -0.43 0.35
CA ASN A 136 -17.00 -0.50 1.55
C ASN A 136 -16.89 -1.93 2.08
N ASP A 137 -18.00 -2.65 2.19
CA ASP A 137 -18.04 -4.01 2.73
C ASP A 137 -17.30 -5.00 1.79
N TRP A 138 -17.47 -4.83 0.47
CA TRP A 138 -16.69 -5.56 -0.53
C TRP A 138 -15.19 -5.28 -0.40
N PHE A 139 -14.79 -4.02 -0.30
CA PHE A 139 -13.38 -3.64 -0.18
C PHE A 139 -12.75 -4.18 1.11
N LYS A 140 -13.44 -4.06 2.25
CA LYS A 140 -12.98 -4.63 3.52
C LYS A 140 -12.86 -6.15 3.47
N LYS A 141 -13.76 -6.84 2.76
CA LYS A 141 -13.69 -8.29 2.56
C LYS A 141 -12.52 -8.70 1.66
N LEU A 142 -12.24 -7.92 0.62
CA LEU A 142 -11.09 -8.15 -0.26
C LEU A 142 -9.77 -8.04 0.50
N ILE A 143 -9.56 -6.93 1.21
CA ILE A 143 -8.34 -6.68 1.99
C ILE A 143 -8.26 -7.63 3.18
N SER A 144 -9.37 -7.82 3.91
CA SER A 144 -9.51 -8.71 5.07
C SER A 144 -8.31 -8.68 6.03
N ASP A 145 -7.74 -7.49 6.22
CA ASP A 145 -6.56 -7.20 7.03
C ASP A 145 -6.76 -5.79 7.59
N GLU A 146 -7.12 -5.72 8.88
CA GLU A 146 -7.57 -4.49 9.54
C GLU A 146 -6.47 -3.43 9.56
N ASP A 147 -5.24 -3.86 9.83
CA ASP A 147 -4.07 -2.98 9.84
C ASP A 147 -3.84 -2.29 8.49
N ILE A 148 -4.08 -2.98 7.36
CA ILE A 148 -3.92 -2.36 6.03
C ILE A 148 -5.07 -1.40 5.72
N LEU A 149 -6.27 -1.71 6.18
CA LEU A 149 -7.40 -0.78 6.07
C LEU A 149 -7.12 0.51 6.87
N ASP A 150 -6.51 0.39 8.04
CA ASP A 150 -6.15 1.52 8.90
C ASP A 150 -4.99 2.34 8.30
N ASP A 151 -3.92 1.68 7.85
CA ASP A 151 -2.73 2.34 7.30
C ASP A 151 -3.03 3.11 6.01
N THR A 152 -3.86 2.54 5.13
CA THR A 152 -4.26 3.17 3.87
C THR A 152 -5.21 4.34 4.06
N LYS A 153 -5.85 4.47 5.24
CA LYS A 153 -6.84 5.52 5.56
C LYS A 153 -7.97 5.61 4.53
N LEU A 154 -8.30 4.51 3.86
CA LEU A 154 -9.45 4.40 2.96
C LEU A 154 -10.74 4.40 3.79
N ASN A 155 -11.13 5.58 4.24
CA ASN A 155 -12.32 5.79 5.05
C ASN A 155 -13.59 5.88 4.17
N ILE A 156 -14.76 5.95 4.83
CA ILE A 156 -16.05 5.96 4.14
C ILE A 156 -16.24 7.16 3.20
N GLU A 157 -15.59 8.30 3.45
CA GLU A 157 -15.66 9.48 2.57
C GLU A 157 -14.92 9.22 1.25
N ILE A 158 -13.75 8.57 1.31
CA ILE A 158 -13.01 8.18 0.12
C ILE A 158 -13.75 7.08 -0.64
N ILE A 159 -14.32 6.11 0.08
CA ILE A 159 -15.16 5.08 -0.54
C ILE A 159 -16.41 5.70 -1.19
N ASP A 160 -17.01 6.72 -0.60
CA ASP A 160 -18.13 7.47 -1.20
C ASP A 160 -17.73 8.15 -2.51
N CYS A 161 -16.56 8.79 -2.55
CA CYS A 161 -16.00 9.35 -3.78
C CYS A 161 -15.78 8.26 -4.85
N ILE A 162 -15.19 7.12 -4.48
CA ILE A 162 -14.98 5.99 -5.40
C ILE A 162 -16.34 5.41 -5.88
N ALA A 163 -17.31 5.25 -4.98
CA ALA A 163 -18.65 4.78 -5.29
C ALA A 163 -19.41 5.75 -6.22
N THR A 164 -19.23 7.06 -6.04
CA THR A 164 -19.78 8.09 -6.94
C THR A 164 -19.24 7.91 -8.36
N GLN A 165 -17.94 7.63 -8.50
CA GLN A 165 -17.35 7.37 -9.81
C GLN A 165 -17.97 6.14 -10.46
N PHE A 166 -18.17 5.04 -9.72
CA PHE A 166 -18.89 3.87 -10.23
C PHE A 166 -20.32 4.17 -10.67
N GLY A 167 -21.06 5.00 -9.93
CA GLY A 167 -22.41 5.43 -10.33
C GLY A 167 -22.42 6.17 -11.65
N SER A 168 -21.46 7.07 -11.87
CA SER A 168 -21.36 7.82 -13.12
C SER A 168 -21.03 6.95 -14.35
N ILE A 169 -20.36 5.79 -14.16
CA ILE A 169 -20.16 4.77 -15.20
C ILE A 169 -21.50 4.16 -15.59
N VAL A 170 -22.35 3.83 -14.60
CA VAL A 170 -23.58 3.07 -14.85
C VAL A 170 -24.73 3.93 -15.38
N ASP A 171 -24.78 5.22 -15.02
CA ASP A 171 -25.68 6.17 -15.69
C ASP A 171 -25.47 6.24 -17.20
N ASP A 172 -24.21 6.25 -17.62
CA ASP A 172 -23.89 6.19 -19.04
C ASP A 172 -24.39 4.85 -19.63
N PHE A 173 -24.20 3.72 -18.94
CA PHE A 173 -24.72 2.42 -19.40
C PHE A 173 -26.24 2.37 -19.58
N VAL A 174 -27.04 3.00 -18.72
CA VAL A 174 -28.51 3.06 -18.88
C VAL A 174 -28.88 3.78 -20.17
N SER A 175 -28.14 4.83 -20.53
CA SER A 175 -28.29 5.54 -21.82
C SER A 175 -27.77 4.74 -23.03
N PHE A 176 -26.84 3.79 -22.80
CA PHE A 176 -26.15 2.96 -23.80
C PHE A 176 -26.70 1.52 -23.95
N SER A 177 -27.89 1.23 -23.41
CA SER A 177 -28.56 -0.08 -23.31
C SER A 177 -28.73 -0.91 -24.62
N ASN A 178 -28.17 -0.48 -25.75
CA ASN A 178 -28.07 -1.23 -27.00
C ASN A 178 -26.74 -2.01 -27.19
N LYS A 179 -25.73 -1.90 -26.30
CA LYS A 179 -24.48 -2.67 -26.40
C LYS A 179 -24.07 -3.26 -25.05
N LYS A 180 -23.85 -4.59 -25.01
CA LYS A 180 -23.28 -5.30 -23.85
C LYS A 180 -21.76 -5.05 -23.78
N GLU A 181 -21.36 -3.87 -23.34
CA GLU A 181 -19.94 -3.54 -23.15
C GLU A 181 -19.51 -3.84 -21.70
N LYS A 182 -18.31 -4.41 -21.53
CA LYS A 182 -17.66 -4.61 -20.23
C LYS A 182 -16.69 -3.44 -20.03
N HIS A 183 -16.81 -2.71 -18.93
CA HIS A 183 -15.83 -1.71 -18.52
C HIS A 183 -15.03 -2.20 -17.30
N GLU A 184 -13.74 -1.91 -17.30
CA GLU A 184 -12.79 -2.24 -16.24
C GLU A 184 -11.95 -0.97 -16.05
N GLN A 185 -11.95 -0.42 -14.83
CA GLN A 185 -11.25 0.82 -14.49
C GLN A 185 -10.46 0.61 -13.20
N THR A 186 -9.16 0.89 -13.25
CA THR A 186 -8.33 0.97 -12.05
C THR A 186 -8.54 2.35 -11.42
N MET A 187 -8.88 2.39 -10.14
CA MET A 187 -9.04 3.64 -9.37
C MET A 187 -7.87 3.86 -8.39
N VAL A 188 -7.30 2.78 -7.88
CA VAL A 188 -6.14 2.76 -6.97
C VAL A 188 -5.24 1.62 -7.41
N ASP A 189 -3.94 1.90 -7.53
CA ASP A 189 -2.85 0.97 -7.76
C ASP A 189 -1.68 1.38 -6.86
N ILE A 190 -1.59 0.79 -5.67
CA ILE A 190 -0.57 1.13 -4.70
C ILE A 190 0.12 -0.14 -4.24
N GLN A 191 1.45 -0.10 -4.29
CA GLN A 191 2.28 -1.01 -3.53
C GLN A 191 2.65 -0.37 -2.19
N VAL A 192 2.45 -1.08 -1.09
CA VAL A 192 2.74 -0.61 0.26
C VAL A 192 3.82 -1.48 0.88
N VAL A 193 4.88 -0.85 1.38
CA VAL A 193 5.83 -1.49 2.28
C VAL A 193 5.54 -1.04 3.70
N ARG A 194 5.10 -1.97 4.52
CA ARG A 194 4.86 -1.77 5.95
C ARG A 194 6.08 -2.21 6.75
N TYR A 195 6.61 -1.27 7.51
CA TYR A 195 7.73 -1.48 8.39
C TYR A 195 7.28 -2.20 9.67
N PRO A 196 8.13 -3.06 10.24
CA PRO A 196 7.83 -3.66 11.53
C PRO A 196 7.80 -2.58 12.62
N ASP A 197 6.83 -2.67 13.53
CA ASP A 197 6.72 -1.82 14.72
C ASP A 197 6.54 -2.67 15.99
N MET A 198 6.25 -2.01 17.12
CA MET A 198 6.09 -2.69 18.42
C MET A 198 4.91 -3.68 18.45
N TYR A 199 3.88 -3.46 17.64
CA TYR A 199 2.68 -4.29 17.61
C TYR A 199 2.69 -5.30 16.45
N ASN A 200 3.41 -4.97 15.38
CA ASN A 200 3.57 -5.75 14.17
C ASN A 200 5.06 -5.97 13.88
N PRO A 201 5.71 -6.98 14.48
CA PRO A 201 7.17 -7.16 14.42
C PRO A 201 7.64 -7.83 13.11
N TYR A 202 6.96 -7.57 12.00
CA TYR A 202 7.27 -8.18 10.71
C TYR A 202 7.18 -7.14 9.60
N PHE A 203 8.08 -7.28 8.62
CA PHE A 203 8.03 -6.50 7.41
C PHE A 203 6.95 -7.08 6.49
N LYS A 204 6.13 -6.22 5.89
CA LYS A 204 5.03 -6.64 5.03
C LYS A 204 5.04 -5.81 3.75
N ASP A 205 4.93 -6.47 2.61
CA ASP A 205 4.74 -5.85 1.31
C ASP A 205 3.32 -6.18 0.86
N ASP A 206 2.57 -5.18 0.39
CA ASP A 206 1.21 -5.31 -0.13
C ASP A 206 1.03 -4.64 -1.50
N HIS A 207 0.13 -5.15 -2.35
CA HIS A 207 -0.21 -4.52 -3.64
C HIS A 207 -1.70 -4.66 -3.97
N ASN A 208 -2.36 -3.54 -4.32
CA ASN A 208 -3.82 -3.41 -4.42
C ASN A 208 -4.31 -2.72 -5.71
N GLY A 209 -5.31 -3.31 -6.40
CA GLY A 209 -6.03 -2.75 -7.57
C GLY A 209 -7.56 -2.64 -7.39
N ILE A 210 -8.30 -1.89 -8.23
CA ILE A 210 -9.80 -1.78 -8.20
C ILE A 210 -10.53 -2.56 -9.34
N ARG A 211 -9.81 -3.44 -10.02
CA ARG A 211 -10.17 -4.87 -9.94
C ARG A 211 -9.39 -5.40 -8.76
N GLY A 212 -10.11 -5.95 -7.78
CA GLY A 212 -9.61 -6.16 -6.44
C GLY A 212 -8.51 -7.20 -6.36
N ASP A 213 -7.27 -6.89 -6.74
CA ASP A 213 -6.13 -7.78 -6.53
C ASP A 213 -5.41 -7.33 -5.27
N PHE A 214 -5.51 -8.10 -4.19
CA PHE A 214 -4.73 -7.92 -2.95
C PHE A 214 -3.63 -8.98 -2.91
N ASN A 215 -2.38 -8.54 -2.89
CA ASN A 215 -1.23 -9.39 -2.62
C ASN A 215 -0.60 -8.98 -1.31
N MET A 216 -0.19 -9.95 -0.50
CA MET A 216 0.56 -9.71 0.73
C MET A 216 1.64 -10.78 0.90
N HIS A 217 2.82 -10.36 1.37
CA HIS A 217 3.81 -11.28 1.89
C HIS A 217 4.51 -10.70 3.12
N ARG A 218 4.63 -11.52 4.16
CA ARG A 218 5.20 -11.13 5.46
C ARG A 218 6.56 -11.79 5.67
N TYR A 219 7.50 -11.01 6.18
CA TYR A 219 8.85 -11.43 6.47
C TYR A 219 9.21 -11.09 7.91
N ARG A 220 9.95 -11.99 8.55
CA ARG A 220 10.55 -11.73 9.86
C ARG A 220 12.07 -11.80 9.78
N PRO A 221 12.79 -11.24 10.77
CA PRO A 221 14.23 -11.37 10.86
C PRO A 221 14.62 -12.85 10.95
N ARG A 222 15.66 -13.25 10.21
CA ARG A 222 16.28 -14.57 10.34
C ARG A 222 17.28 -14.55 11.48
N SER A 223 16.81 -14.73 12.71
CA SER A 223 17.60 -14.60 13.95
C SER A 223 18.89 -15.43 13.94
N SER A 224 18.89 -16.61 13.31
CA SER A 224 20.09 -17.46 13.21
C SER A 224 21.23 -16.79 12.44
N VAL A 225 20.91 -16.05 11.38
CA VAL A 225 21.89 -15.32 10.57
C VAL A 225 22.24 -13.99 11.24
N ILE A 226 21.24 -13.22 11.67
CA ILE A 226 21.47 -11.92 12.31
C ILE A 226 22.27 -12.09 13.59
N GLY A 227 21.95 -13.08 14.42
CA GLY A 227 22.69 -13.42 15.63
C GLY A 227 24.18 -13.70 15.38
N SER A 228 24.51 -14.29 14.22
CA SER A 228 25.88 -14.60 13.80
C SER A 228 26.69 -13.42 13.26
N LEU A 229 26.04 -12.28 12.98
CA LEU A 229 26.72 -11.07 12.53
C LEU A 229 27.69 -10.54 13.59
N MET A 230 28.77 -9.91 13.12
CA MET A 230 29.72 -9.24 14.00
C MET A 230 29.01 -8.14 14.80
N ALA A 231 29.38 -7.99 16.08
CA ALA A 231 28.72 -7.04 16.98
C ALA A 231 28.71 -5.59 16.44
N HIS A 232 29.81 -5.15 15.81
CA HIS A 232 29.88 -3.81 15.23
C HIS A 232 28.91 -3.62 14.06
N ALA A 233 28.70 -4.65 13.23
CA ALA A 233 27.78 -4.58 12.10
C ALA A 233 26.32 -4.50 12.58
N LYS A 234 25.96 -5.24 13.63
CA LYS A 234 24.64 -5.14 14.26
C LYS A 234 24.40 -3.75 14.83
N GLN A 235 25.37 -3.22 15.57
CA GLN A 235 25.26 -1.89 16.17
C GLN A 235 25.18 -0.78 15.11
N GLU A 236 25.94 -0.88 14.02
CA GLU A 236 25.87 0.06 12.90
C GLU A 236 24.50 0.03 12.23
N ALA A 237 23.96 -1.16 11.96
CA ALA A 237 22.64 -1.30 11.36
C ALA A 237 21.52 -0.82 12.30
N ALA A 238 21.64 -1.08 13.61
CA ALA A 238 20.68 -0.62 14.60
C ALA A 238 20.61 0.91 14.68
N LYS A 239 21.77 1.58 14.77
CA LYS A 239 21.87 3.04 14.69
C LYS A 239 21.39 3.57 13.34
N GLY A 240 21.68 2.83 12.27
CA GLY A 240 21.18 3.12 10.93
C GLY A 240 19.65 3.20 10.91
N ALA A 241 18.97 2.25 11.54
CA ALA A 241 17.51 2.25 11.66
C ALA A 241 17.02 3.45 12.47
N GLU A 242 17.62 3.73 13.63
CA GLU A 242 17.27 4.89 14.47
C GLU A 242 17.37 6.21 13.68
N ASN A 243 18.46 6.38 12.91
CA ASN A 243 18.66 7.55 12.06
C ASN A 243 17.65 7.66 10.91
N LEU A 244 16.97 6.59 10.51
CA LEU A 244 15.91 6.67 9.50
C LEU A 244 14.68 7.40 10.02
N PHE A 245 14.45 7.44 11.33
CA PHE A 245 13.25 8.02 11.93
C PHE A 245 13.53 9.28 12.74
N ASP A 246 14.75 9.82 12.67
CA ASP A 246 15.16 11.06 13.32
C ASP A 246 14.78 12.30 12.47
N PHE A 247 13.48 12.48 12.17
CA PHE A 247 13.00 13.61 11.36
C PHE A 247 11.71 14.29 11.84
#